data_AF-H0A8L5-F1
#
_entry.id   AF-H0A8L5-F1
#
_cell.length_a   1.000
_cell.length_b   1.000
_cell.length_c   1.000
_cell.angle_alpha   90.00
_cell.angle_beta   90.00
_cell.angle_gamma   90.00
#
_symmetry.space_group_name_H-M   'P 1'
#
loop_
_entity.id
_entity.type
_entity.pdbx_description
1 polymer ?
#
loop_
_entity_poly.entity_id
_entity_poly.type
_entity_poly.pdbx_seq_one_letter_code
_entity_poly.pdbx_strand_id
1 'polypeptide(L)'
;MIWLLFLVLAALALAPLGLTLLRPPPAKGRHEADLALYRAQLAELEREHAAGRMDNGAFTAARTEVQRRVLAAPADATGAAGGRGAAVLMAGLFLIPAVGVGLYIWHGAPGVPAAPYVERAAAAERDDALLAQLRARLSLMPPQSEGARQGWLLLGNAERNRGRLDAAAEAFTRVLAIRPEPGIAAELVELHIQRGDNDAASALLGASLRQAPSDPRLRYLSGLLEARAGRPQNARSVWQALLADTPADAPWRPILERELQGLP
;
A
#
# COMPACT_ATOMS: atom_id res chain seq x y z
N MET A 1 -14.43 22.94 2.93
CA MET A 1 -15.54 22.63 3.87
C MET A 1 -15.55 21.16 4.34
N ILE A 2 -15.29 20.16 3.48
CA ILE A 2 -15.32 18.74 3.88
C ILE A 2 -14.27 18.35 4.95
N TRP A 3 -13.11 19.02 4.96
CA TRP A 3 -12.02 18.74 5.90
C TRP A 3 -12.39 18.96 7.37
N LEU A 4 -13.16 20.03 7.66
CA LEU A 4 -13.68 20.26 9.01
C LEU A 4 -14.61 19.14 9.44
N LEU A 5 -15.43 18.63 8.53
CA LEU A 5 -16.36 17.53 8.79
C LEU A 5 -15.60 16.24 9.09
N PHE A 6 -14.54 15.92 8.33
CA PHE A 6 -13.67 14.77 8.64
C PHE A 6 -12.93 14.91 9.97
N LEU A 7 -12.47 16.12 10.32
CA LEU A 7 -11.76 16.37 11.57
C LEU A 7 -12.69 16.18 12.77
N VAL A 8 -13.93 16.69 12.67
CA VAL A 8 -14.98 16.48 13.68
C VAL A 8 -15.35 14.99 13.78
N LEU A 9 -15.52 14.29 12.65
CA LEU A 9 -15.87 12.88 12.64
C LEU A 9 -14.77 12.00 13.26
N ALA A 10 -13.51 12.29 12.94
CA ALA A 10 -12.35 11.60 13.51
C ALA A 10 -12.25 11.84 15.02
N ALA A 11 -12.44 13.08 15.48
CA ALA A 11 -12.46 13.40 16.90
C ALA A 11 -13.60 12.65 17.63
N LEU A 12 -14.80 12.59 17.03
CA LEU A 12 -15.94 11.87 17.60
C LEU A 12 -15.69 10.36 17.69
N ALA A 13 -15.06 9.77 16.66
CA ALA A 13 -14.72 8.35 16.63
C ALA A 13 -13.64 7.96 17.66
N LEU A 14 -12.71 8.88 17.96
CA LEU A 14 -11.61 8.65 18.90
C LEU A 14 -11.93 9.05 20.34
N ALA A 15 -12.95 9.89 20.56
CA ALA A 15 -13.37 10.34 21.89
C ALA A 15 -13.63 9.20 22.90
N PRO A 16 -14.31 8.08 22.55
CA PRO A 16 -14.55 6.99 23.49
C PRO A 16 -13.24 6.33 23.95
N LEU A 17 -12.28 6.17 23.03
CA LEU A 17 -10.97 5.60 23.32
C LEU A 17 -10.13 6.53 24.20
N GLY A 18 -10.16 7.83 23.93
CA GLY A 18 -9.52 8.83 24.79
C GLY A 18 -10.10 8.82 26.19
N LEU A 19 -11.43 8.77 26.33
CA LEU A 19 -12.12 8.73 27.62
C LEU A 19 -11.83 7.47 28.44
N THR A 20 -11.61 6.32 27.79
CA THR A 20 -11.25 5.07 28.50
C THR A 20 -9.80 5.04 28.95
N LEU A 21 -8.88 5.61 28.16
CA LEU A 21 -7.46 5.75 28.52
C LEU A 21 -7.21 6.80 29.60
N LEU A 22 -8.06 7.84 29.67
CA LEU A 22 -7.96 8.92 30.66
C LEU A 22 -8.68 8.62 31.98
N ARG A 23 -9.49 7.54 32.05
CA ARG A 23 -10.15 7.16 33.30
C ARG A 23 -9.16 6.48 34.24
N PRO A 24 -8.88 7.05 35.44
CA PRO A 24 -8.09 6.35 36.43
C PRO A 24 -8.81 5.05 36.82
N PRO A 25 -8.09 3.92 36.98
CA PRO A 25 -8.70 2.71 37.49
C PRO A 25 -9.35 3.02 38.84
N PRO A 26 -10.57 2.55 39.12
CA PRO A 26 -11.25 2.83 40.37
C PRO A 26 -10.48 2.17 41.52
N ALA A 27 -9.61 2.94 42.19
CA ALA A 27 -8.83 2.48 43.34
C ALA A 27 -9.70 2.10 44.54
N LYS A 28 -10.92 2.67 44.64
CA LYS A 28 -11.79 2.54 45.80
C LYS A 28 -12.48 1.17 45.96
N GLY A 29 -12.66 0.41 44.89
CA GLY A 29 -13.51 -0.79 44.92
C GLY A 29 -12.91 -1.99 45.66
N ARG A 30 -11.58 -2.12 45.74
CA ARG A 30 -10.93 -3.33 46.26
C ARG A 30 -10.73 -3.28 47.77
N HIS A 31 -10.28 -2.15 48.31
CA HIS A 31 -10.11 -1.96 49.75
C HIS A 31 -11.45 -1.97 50.51
N GLU A 32 -12.49 -1.33 49.94
CA GLU A 32 -13.84 -1.34 50.53
C GLU A 32 -14.46 -2.76 50.50
N ALA A 33 -14.24 -3.52 49.43
CA ALA A 33 -14.69 -4.92 49.33
C ALA A 33 -13.95 -5.86 50.30
N ASP A 34 -12.63 -5.69 50.46
CA ASP A 34 -11.83 -6.47 51.40
C ASP A 34 -12.24 -6.17 52.86
N LEU A 35 -12.47 -4.89 53.20
CA LEU A 35 -13.00 -4.49 54.52
C LEU A 35 -14.40 -5.05 54.78
N ALA A 36 -15.28 -5.07 53.77
CA ALA A 36 -16.61 -5.67 53.88
C ALA A 36 -16.52 -7.19 54.15
N LEU A 37 -15.59 -7.89 53.49
CA LEU A 37 -15.32 -9.30 53.71
C LEU A 37 -14.82 -9.58 55.14
N TYR A 38 -13.89 -8.77 55.66
CA TYR A 38 -13.38 -8.92 57.03
C TYR A 38 -14.45 -8.64 58.09
N ARG A 39 -15.33 -7.65 57.87
CA ARG A 39 -16.49 -7.40 58.74
C ARG A 39 -17.45 -8.58 58.77
N ALA A 40 -17.71 -9.19 57.61
CA ALA A 40 -18.54 -10.39 57.53
C ALA A 40 -17.93 -11.58 58.27
N GLN A 41 -16.60 -11.77 58.17
CA GLN A 41 -15.88 -12.81 58.91
C GLN A 41 -15.96 -12.63 60.43
N LEU A 42 -15.82 -11.40 60.95
CA LEU A 42 -15.97 -11.13 62.38
C LEU A 42 -17.39 -11.39 62.88
N ALA A 43 -18.40 -11.02 62.09
CA ALA A 43 -19.80 -11.26 62.42
C ALA A 43 -20.16 -12.77 62.42
N GLU A 44 -19.51 -13.57 61.57
CA GLU A 44 -19.69 -15.03 61.59
C GLU A 44 -19.08 -15.65 62.85
N LEU A 45 -17.87 -15.24 63.23
CA LEU A 45 -17.23 -15.71 64.47
C LEU A 45 -18.09 -15.38 65.71
N GLU A 46 -18.71 -14.21 65.75
CA GLU A 46 -19.63 -13.82 66.83
C GLU A 46 -20.90 -14.68 66.86
N ARG A 47 -21.45 -15.04 65.69
CA ARG A 47 -22.59 -15.96 65.60
C ARG A 47 -22.25 -17.36 66.07
N GLU A 48 -21.08 -17.88 65.70
CA GLU A 48 -20.66 -19.23 66.09
C GLU A 48 -20.38 -19.35 67.59
N HIS A 49 -19.79 -18.31 68.19
CA HIS A 49 -19.61 -18.22 69.64
C HIS A 49 -20.96 -18.13 70.37
N ALA A 50 -21.85 -17.24 69.91
CA ALA A 50 -23.20 -17.10 70.48
C ALA A 50 -24.04 -18.39 70.36
N ALA A 51 -23.82 -19.18 69.30
CA ALA A 51 -24.46 -20.48 69.12
C ALA A 51 -23.81 -21.62 69.92
N GLY A 52 -22.80 -21.33 70.75
CA GLY A 52 -22.11 -22.29 71.60
C GLY A 52 -21.23 -23.30 70.85
N ARG A 53 -20.96 -23.06 69.56
CA ARG A 53 -20.15 -23.94 68.71
C ARG A 53 -18.64 -23.67 68.82
N MET A 54 -18.27 -22.57 69.44
CA MET A 54 -16.87 -22.13 69.62
C MET A 54 -16.65 -21.71 71.07
N ASP A 55 -15.55 -22.17 71.67
CA ASP A 55 -15.17 -21.76 73.02
C ASP A 55 -14.60 -20.33 73.05
N ASN A 56 -14.54 -19.73 74.25
CA ASN A 56 -14.13 -18.33 74.43
C ASN A 56 -12.64 -18.07 74.10
N GLY A 57 -11.78 -19.08 74.25
CA GLY A 57 -10.35 -18.98 73.93
C GLY A 57 -10.10 -19.03 72.42
N ALA A 58 -10.78 -19.94 71.74
CA ALA A 58 -10.77 -20.06 70.28
C ALA A 58 -11.33 -18.80 69.61
N PHE A 59 -12.42 -18.23 70.14
CA PHE A 59 -13.01 -16.99 69.63
C PHE A 59 -12.08 -15.78 69.75
N THR A 60 -11.46 -15.58 70.92
CA THR A 60 -10.52 -14.45 71.11
C THR A 60 -9.26 -14.59 70.26
N ALA A 61 -8.74 -15.81 70.10
CA ALA A 61 -7.61 -16.08 69.20
C ALA A 61 -7.96 -15.80 67.73
N ALA A 62 -9.10 -16.31 67.24
CA ALA A 62 -9.55 -16.11 65.85
C ALA A 62 -9.82 -14.63 65.54
N ARG A 63 -10.49 -13.91 66.46
CA ARG A 63 -10.74 -12.47 66.33
C ARG A 63 -9.45 -11.67 66.23
N THR A 64 -8.46 -12.00 67.05
CA THR A 64 -7.17 -11.30 67.07
C THR A 64 -6.38 -11.52 65.77
N GLU A 65 -6.42 -12.73 65.21
CA GLU A 65 -5.77 -13.05 63.94
C GLU A 65 -6.41 -12.30 62.76
N VAL A 66 -7.75 -12.23 62.71
CA VAL A 66 -8.47 -11.46 61.67
C VAL A 66 -8.13 -9.96 61.79
N GLN A 67 -8.14 -9.41 63.00
CA GLN A 67 -7.76 -8.01 63.24
C GLN A 67 -6.31 -7.74 62.84
N ARG A 68 -5.39 -8.66 63.16
CA ARG A 68 -3.98 -8.57 62.74
C ARG A 68 -3.83 -8.61 61.22
N ARG A 69 -4.61 -9.43 60.51
CA ARG A 69 -4.60 -9.49 59.04
C ARG A 69 -5.12 -8.20 58.40
N VAL A 70 -6.14 -7.58 58.99
CA VAL A 70 -6.63 -6.26 58.54
C VAL A 70 -5.54 -5.20 58.68
N LEU A 71 -4.79 -5.21 59.79
CA LEU A 71 -3.71 -4.26 60.04
C LEU A 71 -2.44 -4.54 59.21
N ALA A 72 -2.18 -5.80 58.87
CA ALA A 72 -1.04 -6.22 58.07
C ALA A 72 -1.31 -6.16 56.55
N ALA A 73 -2.57 -5.98 56.13
CA ALA A 73 -2.92 -5.78 54.74
C ALA A 73 -2.27 -4.47 54.26
N PRO A 74 -1.41 -4.49 53.24
CA PRO A 74 -0.79 -3.27 52.74
C PRO A 74 -1.89 -2.31 52.25
N ALA A 75 -1.90 -1.09 52.80
CA ALA A 75 -2.73 -0.01 52.31
C ALA A 75 -2.25 0.32 50.88
N ASP A 76 -3.03 -0.11 49.90
CA ASP A 76 -2.88 0.14 48.48
C ASP A 76 -1.44 0.02 47.94
N ALA A 77 -1.09 -1.15 47.42
CA ALA A 77 -0.10 -1.21 46.35
C ALA A 77 -0.68 -0.44 45.15
N THR A 78 -0.47 0.88 45.15
CA THR A 78 -0.80 1.78 44.07
C THR A 78 -0.22 1.20 42.78
N GLY A 79 -1.10 0.67 41.93
CA GLY A 79 -0.76 0.09 40.65
C GLY A 79 -0.21 1.16 39.71
N ALA A 80 1.05 1.55 39.88
CA ALA A 80 1.80 2.42 38.99
C ALA A 80 2.24 1.68 37.71
N ALA A 81 1.34 0.87 37.13
CA ALA A 81 1.63 0.08 35.93
C ALA A 81 1.03 0.69 34.63
N GLY A 82 0.47 1.91 34.68
CA GLY A 82 -0.25 2.49 33.52
C GLY A 82 0.42 3.64 32.76
N GLY A 83 1.44 4.31 33.32
CA GLY A 83 1.87 5.64 32.83
C GLY A 83 2.57 5.67 31.47
N ARG A 84 3.43 4.68 31.17
CA ARG A 84 4.25 4.68 29.93
C ARG A 84 3.47 4.24 28.69
N GLY A 85 2.60 3.24 28.79
CA GLY A 85 1.78 2.77 27.67
C GLY A 85 0.77 3.82 27.19
N ALA A 86 0.09 4.49 28.13
CA ALA A 86 -0.84 5.56 27.81
C ALA A 86 -0.13 6.77 27.18
N ALA A 87 1.06 7.15 27.66
CA ALA A 87 1.84 8.24 27.09
C ALA A 87 2.31 7.95 25.65
N VAL A 88 2.72 6.71 25.35
CA VAL A 88 3.12 6.30 23.99
C VAL A 88 1.93 6.30 23.03
N LEU A 89 0.77 5.81 23.47
CA LEU A 89 -0.46 5.84 22.67
C LEU A 89 -0.92 7.27 22.38
N MET A 90 -0.86 8.15 23.39
CA MET A 90 -1.19 9.58 23.23
C MET A 90 -0.19 10.28 22.30
N ALA A 91 1.11 10.02 22.44
CA ALA A 91 2.11 10.56 21.53
C ALA A 91 1.84 10.10 20.09
N GLY A 92 1.56 8.81 19.87
CA GLY A 92 1.22 8.27 18.56
C GLY A 92 -0.01 8.93 17.92
N LEU A 93 -1.05 9.20 18.71
CA LEU A 93 -2.31 9.79 18.24
C LEU A 93 -2.11 11.16 17.57
N PHE A 94 -1.15 11.96 18.05
CA PHE A 94 -0.87 13.30 17.52
C PHE A 94 0.35 13.34 16.60
N LEU A 95 1.40 12.58 16.92
CA LEU A 95 2.65 12.58 16.17
C LEU A 95 2.46 11.99 14.77
N ILE A 96 1.70 10.90 14.64
CA ILE A 96 1.52 10.22 13.34
C ILE A 96 0.77 11.12 12.34
N PRO A 97 -0.38 11.74 12.68
CA PRO A 97 -1.03 12.69 11.78
C PRO A 97 -0.17 13.92 11.47
N ALA A 98 0.56 14.45 12.45
CA ALA A 98 1.42 15.62 12.25
C ALA A 98 2.56 15.33 11.25
N VAL A 99 3.20 14.16 11.38
CA VAL A 99 4.20 13.69 10.40
C VAL A 99 3.54 13.50 9.02
N GLY A 100 2.34 12.92 8.96
CA GLY A 100 1.60 12.75 7.71
C GLY A 100 1.31 14.09 7.00
N VAL A 101 0.86 15.10 7.74
CA VAL A 101 0.63 16.46 7.23
C VAL A 101 1.96 17.10 6.79
N GLY A 102 3.03 16.96 7.58
CA GLY A 102 4.35 17.47 7.23
C GLY A 102 4.89 16.87 5.94
N LEU A 103 4.75 15.55 5.77
CA LEU A 103 5.12 14.85 4.53
C LEU A 103 4.27 15.30 3.35
N TYR A 104 2.97 15.52 3.54
CA TYR A 104 2.09 16.05 2.49
C TYR A 104 2.46 17.47 2.07
N ILE A 105 2.83 18.34 3.00
CA ILE A 105 3.28 19.71 2.66
C ILE A 105 4.63 19.67 1.92
N TRP A 106 5.52 18.75 2.30
CA TRP A 106 6.85 18.68 1.71
C TRP A 106 6.87 18.01 0.32
N HIS A 107 6.12 16.91 0.14
CA HIS A 107 6.12 16.10 -1.09
C HIS A 107 4.83 16.20 -1.91
N GLY A 108 3.75 16.71 -1.34
CA GLY A 108 2.46 16.83 -2.00
C GLY A 108 2.30 18.14 -2.76
N ALA A 109 1.10 18.33 -3.30
CA ALA A 109 0.73 19.51 -4.07
C ALA A 109 -0.45 20.24 -3.40
N PRO A 110 -0.24 20.89 -2.23
CA PRO A 110 -1.31 21.53 -1.46
C PRO A 110 -1.99 22.70 -2.20
N GLY A 111 -1.32 23.27 -3.20
CA GLY A 111 -1.85 24.35 -4.04
C GLY A 111 -2.70 23.89 -5.23
N VAL A 112 -2.82 22.58 -5.49
CA VAL A 112 -3.63 22.08 -6.61
C VAL A 112 -5.11 22.14 -6.20
N PRO A 113 -5.94 22.97 -6.88
CA PRO A 113 -7.35 23.04 -6.58
C PRO A 113 -8.01 21.68 -6.82
N ALA A 114 -9.01 21.35 -5.99
CA ALA A 114 -9.77 20.12 -6.18
C ALA A 114 -10.46 20.17 -7.56
N ALA A 115 -10.17 19.22 -8.44
CA ALA A 115 -10.79 19.11 -9.75
C ALA A 115 -12.13 18.35 -9.65
N PRO A 116 -13.28 19.05 -9.69
CA PRO A 116 -14.59 18.42 -9.62
C PRO A 116 -14.77 17.42 -10.77
N TYR A 117 -15.62 16.42 -10.57
CA TYR A 117 -15.86 15.38 -11.58
C TYR A 117 -16.25 15.97 -12.95
N VAL A 118 -17.09 17.00 -12.97
CA VAL A 118 -17.55 17.67 -14.18
C VAL A 118 -16.39 18.27 -14.98
N GLU A 119 -15.43 18.91 -14.32
CA GLU A 119 -14.25 19.49 -15.00
C GLU A 119 -13.34 18.40 -15.56
N ARG A 120 -13.16 17.30 -14.83
CA ARG A 120 -12.39 16.14 -15.32
C ARG A 120 -13.06 15.46 -16.51
N ALA A 121 -14.38 15.32 -16.48
CA ALA A 121 -15.16 14.76 -17.60
C ALA A 121 -15.07 15.66 -18.83
N ALA A 122 -15.28 16.98 -18.67
CA ALA A 122 -15.13 17.94 -19.76
C ALA A 122 -13.71 17.99 -20.34
N ALA A 123 -12.68 17.85 -19.50
CA ALA A 123 -11.30 17.74 -19.97
C ALA A 123 -11.08 16.47 -20.80
N ALA A 124 -11.58 15.31 -20.33
CA ALA A 124 -11.49 14.05 -21.07
C ALA A 124 -12.22 14.11 -22.42
N GLU A 125 -13.39 14.73 -22.50
CA GLU A 125 -14.12 14.94 -23.75
C GLU A 125 -13.34 15.82 -24.74
N ARG A 126 -12.68 16.88 -24.26
CA ARG A 126 -11.81 17.72 -25.09
C ARG A 126 -10.63 16.93 -25.64
N ASP A 127 -10.00 16.10 -24.81
CA ASP A 127 -8.88 15.25 -25.23
C ASP A 127 -9.34 14.22 -26.30
N ASP A 128 -10.50 13.60 -26.11
CA ASP A 128 -11.10 12.71 -27.11
C ASP A 128 -11.37 13.44 -28.44
N ALA A 129 -11.92 14.66 -28.38
CA ALA A 129 -12.16 15.47 -29.57
C ALA A 129 -10.86 15.84 -30.31
N LEU A 130 -9.80 16.20 -29.58
CA LEU A 130 -8.48 16.51 -30.17
C LEU A 130 -7.87 15.29 -30.87
N LEU A 131 -7.96 14.11 -30.26
CA LEU A 131 -7.45 12.88 -30.89
C LEU A 131 -8.30 12.45 -32.09
N ALA A 132 -9.61 12.69 -32.07
CA ALA A 132 -10.46 12.49 -33.24
C ALA A 132 -10.06 13.42 -34.40
N GLN A 133 -9.79 14.70 -34.11
CA GLN A 133 -9.29 15.64 -35.11
C GLN A 133 -7.91 15.23 -35.65
N LEU A 134 -7.01 14.74 -34.78
CA LEU A 134 -5.70 14.23 -35.21
C LEU A 134 -5.86 13.05 -36.17
N ARG A 135 -6.72 12.08 -35.86
CA ARG A 135 -7.03 10.95 -36.75
C ARG A 135 -7.57 11.41 -38.11
N ALA A 136 -8.52 12.35 -38.10
CA ALA A 136 -9.11 12.90 -39.32
C ALA A 136 -8.06 13.64 -40.16
N ARG A 137 -7.11 14.34 -39.53
CA ARG A 137 -6.01 14.98 -40.25
C ARG A 137 -5.04 13.94 -40.84
N LEU A 138 -4.75 12.88 -40.10
CA LEU A 138 -3.86 11.80 -40.55
C LEU A 138 -4.43 11.02 -41.73
N SER A 139 -5.75 10.86 -41.82
CA SER A 139 -6.37 10.19 -42.98
C SER A 139 -6.28 11.01 -44.28
N LEU A 140 -6.12 12.33 -44.17
CA LEU A 140 -5.93 13.24 -45.31
C LEU A 140 -4.45 13.45 -45.68
N MET A 141 -3.52 13.04 -44.81
CA MET A 141 -2.09 13.15 -45.08
C MET A 141 -1.60 12.05 -46.04
N PRO A 142 -0.56 12.30 -46.85
CA PRO A 142 0.06 11.25 -47.65
C PRO A 142 0.56 10.12 -46.72
N PRO A 143 0.12 8.86 -46.93
CA PRO A 143 0.28 7.80 -45.94
C PRO A 143 1.73 7.43 -45.65
N GLN A 144 2.66 7.69 -46.57
CA GLN A 144 4.10 7.41 -46.44
C GLN A 144 4.94 8.64 -46.10
N SER A 145 4.30 9.77 -45.73
CA SER A 145 5.03 10.98 -45.37
C SER A 145 5.60 10.94 -43.95
N GLU A 146 6.70 11.65 -43.71
CA GLU A 146 7.26 11.78 -42.35
C GLU A 146 6.29 12.50 -41.41
N GLY A 147 5.52 13.47 -41.92
CA GLY A 147 4.48 14.15 -41.14
C GLY A 147 3.39 13.19 -40.66
N ALA A 148 2.94 12.27 -41.53
CA ALA A 148 2.00 11.22 -41.13
C ALA A 148 2.63 10.30 -40.07
N ARG A 149 3.89 9.88 -40.25
CA ARG A 149 4.60 9.04 -39.29
C ARG A 149 4.67 9.67 -37.90
N GLN A 150 5.05 10.95 -37.82
CA GLN A 150 5.11 11.69 -36.56
C GLN A 150 3.73 11.79 -35.90
N GLY A 151 2.68 12.02 -36.69
CA GLY A 151 1.31 12.07 -36.15
C GLY A 151 0.80 10.72 -35.66
N TRP A 152 1.10 9.63 -36.36
CA TRP A 152 0.80 8.27 -35.87
C TRP A 152 1.56 7.93 -34.60
N LEU A 153 2.82 8.37 -34.48
CA LEU A 153 3.60 8.19 -33.26
C LEU A 153 2.99 8.96 -32.08
N LEU A 154 2.58 10.21 -32.30
CA LEU A 154 1.90 11.02 -31.29
C LEU A 154 0.58 10.36 -30.85
N LEU A 155 -0.22 9.89 -31.82
CA LEU A 155 -1.47 9.19 -31.55
C LEU A 155 -1.23 7.91 -30.75
N GLY A 156 -0.26 7.08 -31.15
CA GLY A 156 0.05 5.82 -30.45
C GLY A 156 0.45 6.05 -28.99
N ASN A 157 1.29 7.06 -28.73
CA ASN A 157 1.68 7.44 -27.38
C ASN A 157 0.50 7.96 -26.55
N ALA A 158 -0.36 8.80 -27.12
CA ALA A 158 -1.54 9.33 -26.43
C ALA A 158 -2.53 8.21 -26.07
N GLU A 159 -2.82 7.30 -27.00
CA GLU A 159 -3.73 6.17 -26.78
C GLU A 159 -3.17 5.19 -25.74
N ARG A 160 -1.85 4.91 -25.78
CA ARG A 160 -1.16 4.09 -24.77
C ARG A 160 -1.28 4.69 -23.37
N ASN A 161 -1.04 5.99 -23.22
CA ASN A 161 -1.13 6.68 -21.93
C ASN A 161 -2.55 6.66 -21.35
N ARG A 162 -3.57 6.52 -22.20
CA ARG A 162 -4.98 6.36 -21.81
C ARG A 162 -5.42 4.91 -21.63
N GLY A 163 -4.49 3.95 -21.76
CA GLY A 163 -4.77 2.51 -21.64
C GLY A 163 -5.53 1.92 -22.83
N ARG A 164 -5.69 2.65 -23.95
CA ARG A 164 -6.36 2.16 -25.15
C ARG A 164 -5.38 1.37 -26.02
N LEU A 165 -5.06 0.15 -25.57
CA LEU A 165 -3.97 -0.65 -26.13
C LEU A 165 -4.19 -1.03 -27.61
N ASP A 166 -5.42 -1.32 -28.03
CA ASP A 166 -5.72 -1.66 -29.43
C ASP A 166 -5.44 -0.47 -30.38
N ALA A 167 -5.91 0.72 -30.00
CA ALA A 167 -5.72 1.95 -30.78
C ALA A 167 -4.24 2.36 -30.84
N ALA A 168 -3.52 2.17 -29.74
CA ALA A 168 -2.08 2.39 -29.71
C ALA A 168 -1.33 1.40 -30.62
N ALA A 169 -1.74 0.14 -30.65
CA ALA A 169 -1.11 -0.89 -31.48
C ALA A 169 -1.32 -0.60 -32.97
N GLU A 170 -2.52 -0.19 -33.36
CA GLU A 170 -2.82 0.24 -34.72
C GLU A 170 -1.93 1.41 -35.14
N ALA A 171 -1.83 2.44 -34.29
CA ALA A 171 -1.03 3.62 -34.57
C ALA A 171 0.47 3.28 -34.71
N PHE A 172 1.07 2.51 -33.81
CA PHE A 172 2.47 2.08 -33.93
C PHE A 172 2.71 1.16 -35.14
N THR A 173 1.73 0.33 -35.52
CA THR A 173 1.79 -0.45 -36.75
C THR A 173 1.90 0.45 -37.97
N ARG A 174 1.13 1.56 -38.02
CA ARG A 174 1.26 2.56 -39.09
C ARG A 174 2.61 3.24 -39.09
N VAL A 175 3.18 3.54 -37.92
CA VAL A 175 4.54 4.12 -37.81
C VAL A 175 5.58 3.18 -38.44
N LEU A 176 5.54 1.89 -38.09
CA LEU A 176 6.48 0.88 -38.59
C LEU A 176 6.30 0.58 -40.07
N ALA A 177 5.08 0.67 -40.60
CA ALA A 177 4.80 0.51 -42.03
C ALA A 177 5.43 1.62 -42.89
N ILE A 178 5.59 2.82 -42.33
CA ILE A 178 6.26 3.94 -43.02
C ILE A 178 7.77 3.78 -42.92
N ARG A 179 8.29 3.52 -41.71
CA ARG A 179 9.71 3.26 -41.48
C ARG A 179 9.88 2.28 -40.32
N PRO A 180 10.48 1.10 -40.57
CA PRO A 180 10.88 0.19 -39.51
C PRO A 180 11.87 0.86 -38.55
N GLU A 181 11.61 0.76 -37.26
CA GLU A 181 12.48 1.27 -36.20
C GLU A 181 12.46 0.29 -35.02
N PRO A 182 13.61 -0.25 -34.58
CA PRO A 182 13.66 -1.25 -33.50
C PRO A 182 13.02 -0.77 -32.19
N GLY A 183 13.22 0.52 -31.85
CA GLY A 183 12.62 1.12 -30.66
C GLY A 183 11.10 1.04 -30.67
N ILE A 184 10.45 1.48 -31.76
CA ILE A 184 8.99 1.41 -31.90
C ILE A 184 8.49 -0.03 -32.05
N ALA A 185 9.28 -0.91 -32.69
CA ALA A 185 8.95 -2.32 -32.78
C ALA A 185 8.90 -2.98 -31.40
N ALA A 186 9.87 -2.67 -30.52
CA ALA A 186 9.86 -3.11 -29.14
C ALA A 186 8.63 -2.60 -28.36
N GLU A 187 8.25 -1.32 -28.56
CA GLU A 187 7.02 -0.77 -27.96
C GLU A 187 5.78 -1.55 -28.39
N LEU A 188 5.65 -1.88 -29.67
CA LEU A 188 4.51 -2.64 -30.19
C LEU A 188 4.51 -4.09 -29.71
N VAL A 189 5.69 -4.74 -29.59
CA VAL A 189 5.82 -6.08 -29.00
C VAL A 189 5.33 -6.07 -27.55
N GLU A 190 5.79 -5.12 -26.73
CA GLU A 190 5.33 -4.98 -25.34
C GLU A 190 3.82 -4.77 -25.25
N LEU A 191 3.26 -4.00 -26.17
CA LEU A 191 1.83 -3.75 -26.22
C LEU A 191 1.02 -5.02 -26.55
N HIS A 192 1.50 -5.85 -27.48
CA HIS A 192 0.91 -7.17 -27.74
C HIS A 192 1.00 -8.08 -26.51
N ILE A 193 2.14 -8.07 -25.79
CA ILE A 193 2.31 -8.82 -24.55
C ILE A 193 1.30 -8.37 -23.48
N GLN A 194 1.04 -7.07 -23.35
CA GLN A 194 0.06 -6.52 -22.41
C GLN A 194 -1.38 -6.90 -22.77
N ARG A 195 -1.68 -7.02 -24.06
CA ARG A 195 -2.99 -7.46 -24.58
C ARG A 195 -3.20 -8.98 -24.47
N GLY A 196 -2.14 -9.75 -24.21
CA GLY A 196 -2.17 -11.21 -24.20
C GLY A 196 -1.96 -11.85 -25.58
N ASP A 197 -1.66 -11.05 -26.60
CA ASP A 197 -1.45 -11.48 -27.99
C ASP A 197 -0.01 -12.00 -28.19
N ASN A 198 0.37 -13.06 -27.47
CA ASN A 198 1.74 -13.57 -27.46
C ASN A 198 2.23 -14.04 -28.83
N ASP A 199 1.34 -14.53 -29.70
CA ASP A 199 1.67 -14.96 -31.06
C ASP A 199 2.06 -13.76 -31.94
N ALA A 200 1.29 -12.68 -31.87
CA ALA A 200 1.59 -11.43 -32.57
C ALA A 200 2.89 -10.80 -32.07
N ALA A 201 3.09 -10.81 -30.74
CA ALA A 201 4.33 -10.36 -30.11
C ALA A 201 5.55 -11.15 -30.62
N SER A 202 5.44 -12.48 -30.64
CA SER A 202 6.53 -13.37 -31.09
C SER A 202 6.86 -13.20 -32.57
N ALA A 203 5.83 -13.09 -33.42
CA ALA A 203 6.00 -12.88 -34.86
C ALA A 203 6.69 -11.55 -35.17
N LEU A 204 6.21 -10.45 -34.58
CA LEU A 204 6.80 -9.12 -34.75
C LEU A 204 8.23 -9.07 -34.20
N LEU A 205 8.45 -9.65 -33.02
CA LEU A 205 9.77 -9.67 -32.40
C LEU A 205 10.79 -10.41 -33.25
N GLY A 206 10.43 -11.60 -33.76
CA GLY A 206 11.30 -12.38 -34.64
C GLY A 206 11.62 -11.64 -35.94
N ALA A 207 10.65 -10.92 -36.51
CA ALA A 207 10.89 -10.07 -37.67
C ALA A 207 11.83 -8.89 -37.37
N SER A 208 11.65 -8.25 -36.22
CA SER A 208 12.43 -7.09 -35.80
C SER A 208 13.87 -7.46 -35.44
N LEU A 209 14.10 -8.60 -34.78
CA LEU A 209 15.43 -9.11 -34.47
C LEU A 209 16.23 -9.50 -35.72
N ARG A 210 15.58 -9.93 -36.80
CA ARG A 210 16.27 -10.16 -38.09
C ARG A 210 16.82 -8.86 -38.68
N GLN A 211 16.17 -7.72 -38.40
CA GLN A 211 16.61 -6.41 -38.89
C GLN A 211 17.63 -5.75 -37.95
N ALA A 212 17.45 -5.92 -36.64
CA ALA A 212 18.31 -5.35 -35.61
C ALA A 212 18.70 -6.41 -34.56
N PRO A 213 19.60 -7.35 -34.92
CA PRO A 213 19.93 -8.49 -34.05
C PRO A 213 20.66 -8.11 -32.76
N SER A 214 21.30 -6.94 -32.73
CA SER A 214 22.02 -6.43 -31.56
C SER A 214 21.19 -5.49 -30.69
N ASP A 215 19.92 -5.20 -31.04
CA ASP A 215 19.09 -4.29 -30.25
C ASP A 215 18.83 -4.86 -28.84
N PRO A 216 19.27 -4.16 -27.77
CA PRO A 216 19.17 -4.69 -26.42
C PRO A 216 17.72 -4.90 -25.97
N ARG A 217 16.80 -4.03 -26.36
CA ARG A 217 15.39 -4.09 -25.94
C ARG A 217 14.68 -5.25 -26.61
N LEU A 218 14.89 -5.47 -27.90
CA LEU A 218 14.36 -6.64 -28.61
C LEU A 218 14.92 -7.96 -28.05
N ARG A 219 16.23 -8.02 -27.77
CA ARG A 219 16.84 -9.22 -27.14
C ARG A 219 16.28 -9.48 -25.75
N TYR A 220 16.06 -8.44 -24.95
CA TYR A 220 15.41 -8.55 -23.66
C TYR A 220 13.99 -9.12 -23.78
N LEU A 221 13.18 -8.57 -24.69
CA LEU A 221 11.81 -9.04 -24.94
C LEU A 221 11.76 -10.49 -25.44
N SER A 222 12.80 -10.95 -26.13
CA SER A 222 12.90 -12.35 -26.58
C SER A 222 13.03 -13.30 -25.40
N GLY A 223 13.90 -12.99 -24.44
CA GLY A 223 14.01 -13.80 -23.23
C GLY A 223 12.73 -13.75 -22.39
N LEU A 224 12.06 -12.59 -22.34
CA LEU A 224 10.79 -12.44 -21.63
C LEU A 224 9.69 -13.33 -22.22
N LEU A 225 9.56 -13.38 -23.55
CA LEU A 225 8.59 -14.24 -24.22
C LEU A 225 8.92 -15.73 -24.03
N GLU A 226 10.18 -16.13 -24.09
CA GLU A 226 10.60 -17.51 -23.80
C GLU A 226 10.28 -17.93 -22.35
N ALA A 227 10.53 -17.04 -21.38
CA ALA A 227 10.19 -17.29 -19.98
C ALA A 227 8.68 -17.48 -19.79
N ARG A 228 7.87 -16.59 -20.40
CA ARG A 228 6.40 -16.69 -20.38
C ARG A 228 5.87 -17.92 -21.10
N ALA A 229 6.57 -18.40 -22.13
CA ALA A 229 6.24 -19.64 -22.84
C ALA A 229 6.65 -20.92 -22.08
N GLY A 230 7.13 -20.79 -20.83
CA GLY A 230 7.55 -21.95 -20.02
C GLY A 230 8.89 -22.54 -20.45
N ARG A 231 9.75 -21.75 -21.11
CA ARG A 231 11.07 -22.17 -21.60
C ARG A 231 12.19 -21.39 -20.87
N PRO A 232 12.36 -21.58 -19.55
CA PRO A 232 13.29 -20.78 -18.76
C PRO A 232 14.75 -20.98 -19.16
N GLN A 233 15.14 -22.16 -19.68
CA GLN A 233 16.49 -22.41 -20.18
C GLN A 233 16.80 -21.55 -21.41
N ASN A 234 15.84 -21.37 -22.32
CA ASN A 234 15.99 -20.51 -23.48
C ASN A 234 16.09 -19.04 -23.05
N ALA A 235 15.21 -18.60 -22.15
CA ALA A 235 15.25 -17.24 -21.59
C ALA A 235 16.60 -16.93 -20.94
N ARG A 236 17.11 -17.87 -20.12
CA ARG A 236 18.42 -17.76 -19.48
C ARG A 236 19.54 -17.61 -20.50
N SER A 237 19.55 -18.43 -21.55
CA SER A 237 20.55 -18.34 -22.63
C SER A 237 20.52 -16.98 -23.32
N VAL A 238 19.34 -16.50 -23.73
CA VAL A 238 19.17 -15.21 -24.40
C VAL A 238 19.64 -14.05 -23.50
N TRP A 239 19.23 -14.03 -22.24
CA TRP A 239 19.58 -12.96 -21.31
C TRP A 239 21.04 -13.01 -20.86
N GLN A 240 21.67 -14.19 -20.76
CA GLN A 240 23.11 -14.30 -20.51
C GLN A 240 23.93 -13.73 -21.67
N ALA A 241 23.53 -14.04 -22.92
CA ALA A 241 24.18 -13.48 -24.09
C ALA A 241 23.99 -11.95 -24.17
N LEU A 242 22.80 -11.44 -23.84
CA LEU A 242 22.56 -10.01 -23.75
C LEU A 242 23.43 -9.35 -22.66
N LEU A 243 23.52 -9.95 -21.48
CA LEU A 243 24.31 -9.45 -20.36
C LEU A 243 25.81 -9.39 -20.68
N ALA A 244 26.32 -10.36 -21.45
CA ALA A 244 27.71 -10.38 -21.90
C ALA A 244 28.04 -9.19 -22.83
N ASP A 245 27.09 -8.77 -23.66
CA ASP A 245 27.23 -7.64 -24.57
C ASP A 245 26.88 -6.28 -23.92
N THR A 246 26.45 -6.28 -22.65
CA THR A 246 26.00 -5.09 -21.93
C THR A 246 27.16 -4.40 -21.23
N PRO A 247 27.38 -3.07 -21.43
CA PRO A 247 28.36 -2.30 -20.65
C PRO A 247 28.14 -2.41 -19.14
N ALA A 248 29.22 -2.36 -18.36
CA ALA A 248 29.13 -2.50 -16.90
C ALA A 248 28.36 -1.36 -16.22
N ASP A 249 28.35 -0.17 -16.82
CA ASP A 249 27.69 1.06 -16.36
C ASP A 249 26.27 1.25 -16.93
N ALA A 250 25.77 0.29 -17.72
CA ALA A 250 24.44 0.39 -18.29
C ALA A 250 23.36 0.41 -17.19
N PRO A 251 22.48 1.43 -17.13
CA PRO A 251 21.54 1.62 -16.02
C PRO A 251 20.50 0.50 -15.90
N TRP A 252 20.26 -0.24 -16.98
CA TRP A 252 19.31 -1.36 -17.03
C TRP A 252 19.97 -2.72 -16.75
N ARG A 253 21.30 -2.79 -16.65
CA ARG A 253 22.03 -4.04 -16.35
C ARG A 253 21.55 -4.71 -15.05
N PRO A 254 21.35 -4.01 -13.92
CA PRO A 254 20.88 -4.64 -12.68
C PRO A 254 19.47 -5.22 -12.80
N ILE A 255 18.64 -4.66 -13.70
CA ILE A 255 17.30 -5.17 -13.98
C ILE A 255 17.43 -6.54 -14.67
N LEU A 256 18.26 -6.63 -15.70
CA LEU A 256 18.52 -7.88 -16.43
C LEU A 256 19.09 -8.99 -15.51
N GLU A 257 20.03 -8.65 -14.64
CA GLU A 257 20.62 -9.60 -13.69
C GLU A 257 19.57 -10.15 -12.70
N ARG A 258 18.65 -9.30 -12.24
CA ARG A 258 17.54 -9.70 -11.37
C ARG A 258 16.58 -10.65 -12.07
N GLU A 259 16.19 -10.34 -13.30
CA GLU A 259 15.34 -11.22 -14.12
C GLU A 259 15.99 -12.60 -14.30
N LEU A 260 17.31 -12.64 -14.52
CA LEU A 260 18.06 -13.89 -14.69
C LEU A 260 18.10 -14.75 -13.43
N GLN A 261 18.20 -14.13 -12.26
CA GLN A 261 18.14 -14.79 -10.95
C GLN A 261 16.73 -15.28 -10.59
N GLY A 262 15.69 -14.61 -11.10
CA GLY A 262 14.29 -14.94 -10.87
C GLY A 262 13.76 -16.10 -11.72
N LEU A 263 14.51 -16.56 -12.72
CA LEU A 263 14.13 -17.73 -13.52
C LEU A 263 14.19 -19.02 -12.69
N PRO A 264 13.21 -19.93 -12.85
CA PRO A 264 13.20 -21.23 -12.16
C PRO A 264 14.34 -22.18 -12.58
#